data_AF-A0A3B9XPJ3-F1
#
_entry.id   AF-A0A3B9XPJ3-F1
#
_cell.length_a   1.000
_cell.length_b   1.000
_cell.length_c   1.000
_cell.angle_alpha   90.00
_cell.angle_beta   90.00
_cell.angle_gamma   90.00
#
_symmetry.space_group_name_H-M   'P 1'
#
loop_
_entity.id
_entity.type
_entity.pdbx_description
1 polymer ?
#
loop_
_entity_poly.entity_id
_entity_poly.type
_entity_poly.pdbx_seq_one_letter_code
_entity_poly.pdbx_strand_id
1 'polypeptide(L)'
;MEVNIKRAEATPILEKGFTYCDTAKESLKNGDVPSAKSNMDEYKRYRDDAMIITDSIMEVFALASKVRACSRVEEKLAEAMKEENALVEKMNAAIQGYQTVLSECEKAKTTISSPKFSLDKLDDVNAMMNEAAKAKKTARQNTEAFTILKEQPTRPQSQELQKLVDSSAQCEGQTSEYIRTATKNRRALEKDIEDGVATLRAAQEACESAKKLSNRFVAEADISKAEASYNNSAALKGKVTNDAKLIATVKQYPSWSSSNQFSKLMNSTESCQKSTAASIKKEKAAFAQQQRQDKQNAARQAELEKERQRLAEEKARKEAEEAQKIAAQKKAEEEARRKAEAEARRAATLSDVPDDVEFNDDEFGDFGDDDDDRGGWTELVK
;
A
#
# COMPACT_ATOMS: atom_id res chain seq x y z
N MET A 1 97.47 -15.43 41.30
CA MET A 1 97.24 -16.87 41.01
C MET A 1 95.74 -17.17 40.94
N GLU A 2 94.95 -16.72 41.90
CA GLU A 2 93.48 -16.92 41.95
C GLU A 2 92.72 -16.42 40.70
N VAL A 3 93.09 -15.26 40.16
CA VAL A 3 92.50 -14.70 38.92
C VAL A 3 92.70 -15.62 37.70
N ASN A 4 93.86 -16.27 37.59
CA ASN A 4 94.14 -17.17 36.46
C ASN A 4 93.35 -18.48 36.56
N ILE A 5 93.08 -18.96 37.78
CA ILE A 5 92.28 -20.17 38.03
C ILE A 5 90.82 -19.90 37.66
N LYS A 6 90.24 -18.80 38.16
CA LYS A 6 88.87 -18.40 37.83
C LYS A 6 88.67 -18.14 36.33
N ARG A 7 89.67 -17.59 35.64
CA ARG A 7 89.64 -17.44 34.16
C ARG A 7 89.66 -18.79 33.45
N ALA A 8 90.49 -19.74 33.91
CA ALA A 8 90.55 -21.07 33.32
C ALA A 8 89.23 -21.84 33.48
N GLU A 9 88.50 -21.62 34.58
CA GLU A 9 87.17 -22.20 34.82
C GLU A 9 86.06 -21.55 33.99
N ALA A 10 86.09 -20.22 33.85
CA ALA A 10 85.07 -19.46 33.11
C ALA A 10 85.21 -19.56 31.58
N THR A 11 86.42 -19.76 31.06
CA THR A 11 86.70 -19.82 29.60
C THR A 11 85.90 -20.88 28.86
N PRO A 12 85.90 -22.17 29.25
CA PRO A 12 85.15 -23.20 28.51
C PRO A 12 83.63 -22.98 28.54
N ILE A 13 83.10 -22.34 29.59
CA ILE A 13 81.67 -21.99 29.69
C ILE A 13 81.33 -20.93 28.65
N LEU A 14 82.14 -19.87 28.56
CA LEU A 14 81.95 -18.80 27.58
C LEU A 14 82.14 -19.30 26.14
N GLU A 15 83.11 -20.20 25.92
CA GLU A 15 83.34 -20.83 24.61
C GLU A 15 82.15 -21.66 24.13
N LYS A 16 81.49 -22.39 25.04
CA LYS A 16 80.23 -23.07 24.77
C LYS A 16 79.11 -22.07 24.44
N GLY A 17 79.09 -20.91 25.10
CA GLY A 17 78.19 -19.81 24.72
C GLY A 17 78.39 -19.36 23.28
N PHE A 18 79.63 -19.24 22.80
CA PHE A 18 79.90 -18.77 21.44
C PHE A 18 79.32 -19.69 20.35
N THR A 19 79.20 -21.00 20.58
CA THR A 19 78.57 -21.89 19.60
C THR A 19 77.08 -21.55 19.39
N TYR A 20 76.39 -21.14 20.46
CA TYR A 20 75.01 -20.67 20.36
C TYR A 20 74.91 -19.32 19.65
N CYS A 21 75.84 -18.40 19.90
CA CYS A 21 75.91 -17.13 19.16
C CYS A 21 76.16 -17.34 17.66
N ASP A 22 77.04 -18.27 17.28
CA ASP A 22 77.29 -18.62 15.87
C ASP A 22 76.05 -19.24 15.22
N THR A 23 75.33 -20.10 15.94
CA THR A 23 74.07 -20.70 15.47
C THR A 23 72.96 -19.65 15.34
N ALA A 24 72.89 -18.68 16.26
CA ALA A 24 71.97 -17.56 16.18
C ALA A 24 72.25 -16.68 14.96
N LYS A 25 73.53 -16.42 14.67
CA LYS A 25 73.98 -15.69 13.49
C LYS A 25 73.62 -16.41 12.19
N GLU A 26 73.76 -17.73 12.14
CA GLU A 26 73.36 -18.53 10.97
C GLU A 26 71.84 -18.54 10.79
N SER A 27 71.09 -18.69 11.89
CA SER A 27 69.62 -18.60 11.89
C SER A 27 69.14 -17.24 11.36
N LEU A 28 69.78 -16.13 11.78
CA LEU A 28 69.49 -14.79 11.24
C LEU A 28 69.78 -14.66 9.75
N LYS A 29 70.89 -15.23 9.27
CA LYS A 29 71.20 -15.23 7.83
C LYS A 29 70.17 -15.98 7.01
N ASN A 30 69.58 -17.02 7.61
CA ASN A 30 68.53 -17.84 6.99
C ASN A 30 67.12 -17.25 7.21
N GLY A 31 66.99 -16.09 7.87
CA GLY A 31 65.70 -15.45 8.15
C GLY A 31 64.88 -16.11 9.27
N ASP A 32 65.44 -17.08 9.99
CA ASP A 32 64.78 -17.76 11.10
C ASP A 32 65.00 -16.98 12.41
N VAL A 33 64.25 -15.88 12.53
CA VAL A 33 64.26 -14.99 13.70
C VAL A 33 63.88 -15.72 15.01
N PRO A 34 62.87 -16.63 15.05
CA PRO A 34 62.56 -17.40 16.24
C PRO A 34 63.73 -18.27 16.73
N SER A 35 64.36 -19.05 15.85
CA SER A 35 65.51 -19.89 16.22
C SER A 35 66.72 -19.05 16.59
N ALA A 36 66.94 -17.92 15.91
CA ALA A 36 68.01 -16.99 16.27
C ALA A 36 67.83 -16.44 17.68
N LYS A 37 66.60 -16.10 18.07
CA LYS A 37 66.28 -15.63 19.42
C LYS A 37 66.58 -16.69 20.48
N SER A 38 66.09 -17.91 20.28
CA SER A 38 66.31 -19.00 21.24
C SER A 38 67.80 -19.27 21.45
N ASN A 39 68.59 -19.29 20.38
CA ASN A 39 70.03 -19.50 20.48
C ASN A 39 70.75 -18.31 21.13
N MET A 40 70.31 -17.08 20.85
CA MET A 40 70.90 -15.91 21.48
C MET A 40 70.63 -15.82 22.98
N ASP A 41 69.44 -16.24 23.42
CA ASP A 41 69.10 -16.32 24.85
C ASP A 41 69.98 -17.35 25.58
N GLU A 42 70.28 -18.49 24.94
CA GLU A 42 71.24 -19.48 25.47
C GLU A 42 72.66 -18.92 25.52
N TYR A 43 73.14 -18.20 24.48
CA TYR A 43 74.43 -17.50 24.54
C TYR A 43 74.52 -16.55 25.74
N LYS A 44 73.48 -15.74 25.99
CA LYS A 44 73.44 -14.81 27.12
C LYS A 44 73.55 -15.53 28.46
N ARG A 45 72.87 -16.67 28.62
CA ARG A 45 73.00 -17.51 29.83
C ARG A 45 74.43 -17.95 30.08
N TYR A 46 75.09 -18.55 29.08
CA TYR A 46 76.48 -18.99 29.21
C TYR A 46 77.45 -17.82 29.44
N ARG A 47 77.20 -16.67 28.83
CA ARG A 47 77.99 -15.45 29.06
C ARG A 47 77.87 -14.99 30.52
N ASP A 48 76.64 -14.90 31.01
CA ASP A 48 76.37 -14.42 32.36
C ASP A 48 76.92 -15.41 33.40
N ASP A 49 76.78 -16.73 33.18
CA ASP A 49 77.38 -17.78 34.01
C ASP A 49 78.92 -17.65 34.08
N ALA A 50 79.59 -17.38 32.96
CA ALA A 50 81.04 -17.17 32.93
C ALA A 50 81.45 -15.87 33.65
N MET A 51 80.66 -14.80 33.54
CA MET A 51 80.91 -13.52 34.22
C MET A 51 80.68 -13.59 35.74
N ILE A 52 79.78 -14.46 36.21
CA ILE A 52 79.59 -14.73 37.64
C ILE A 52 80.86 -15.35 38.25
N ILE A 53 81.56 -16.20 37.50
CA ILE A 53 82.81 -16.83 37.96
C ILE A 53 83.95 -15.81 38.02
N THR A 54 84.13 -15.02 36.95
CA THR A 54 85.03 -13.86 36.97
C THR A 54 84.70 -12.88 35.84
N ASP A 55 84.59 -11.60 36.20
CA ASP A 55 84.50 -10.45 35.28
C ASP A 55 85.76 -10.25 34.44
N SER A 56 86.92 -10.58 35.01
CA SER A 56 88.24 -10.43 34.41
C SER A 56 88.48 -11.32 33.17
N ILE A 57 87.56 -12.25 32.87
CA ILE A 57 87.55 -13.00 31.60
C ILE A 57 87.45 -12.06 30.38
N MET A 58 86.85 -10.89 30.55
CA MET A 58 86.73 -9.86 29.53
C MET A 58 88.03 -9.08 29.26
N GLU A 59 89.07 -9.26 30.08
CA GLU A 59 90.40 -8.71 29.80
C GLU A 59 91.18 -9.58 28.80
N VAL A 60 90.75 -10.84 28.58
CA VAL A 60 91.31 -11.71 27.56
C VAL A 60 90.84 -11.22 26.20
N PHE A 61 91.74 -10.57 25.45
CA PHE A 61 91.42 -9.90 24.19
C PHE A 61 90.63 -10.78 23.20
N ALA A 62 91.01 -12.05 23.03
CA ALA A 62 90.34 -12.98 22.12
C ALA A 62 88.87 -13.24 22.51
N LEU A 63 88.60 -13.44 23.81
CA LEU A 63 87.25 -13.65 24.33
C LEU A 63 86.42 -12.37 24.25
N ALA A 64 87.00 -11.25 24.65
CA ALA A 64 86.37 -9.93 24.56
C ALA A 64 86.01 -9.56 23.10
N SER A 65 86.85 -9.93 22.14
CA SER A 65 86.57 -9.75 20.71
C SER A 65 85.35 -10.55 20.25
N LYS A 66 85.26 -11.83 20.63
CA LYS A 66 84.11 -12.68 20.32
C LYS A 66 82.82 -12.19 20.99
N VAL A 67 82.88 -11.76 22.26
CA VAL A 67 81.72 -11.15 22.94
C VAL A 67 81.22 -9.91 22.20
N ARG A 68 82.13 -9.03 21.73
CA ARG A 68 81.74 -7.87 20.90
C ARG A 68 81.12 -8.30 19.57
N ALA A 69 81.61 -9.38 18.95
CA ALA A 69 81.01 -9.91 17.72
C ALA A 69 79.57 -10.42 17.97
N CYS A 70 79.35 -11.14 19.07
CA CYS A 70 78.03 -11.62 19.47
C CYS A 70 77.08 -10.47 19.86
N SER A 71 77.59 -9.40 20.47
CA SER A 71 76.79 -8.19 20.73
C SER A 71 76.23 -7.58 19.44
N ARG A 72 76.98 -7.59 18.34
CA ARG A 72 76.48 -7.13 17.03
C ARG A 72 75.42 -8.08 16.45
N VAL A 73 75.49 -9.37 16.76
CA VAL A 73 74.45 -10.35 16.38
C VAL A 73 73.18 -10.10 17.21
N GLU A 74 73.31 -9.76 18.49
CA GLU A 74 72.18 -9.34 19.35
C GLU A 74 71.50 -8.08 18.80
N GLU A 75 72.26 -7.07 18.39
CA GLU A 75 71.71 -5.84 17.79
C GLU A 75 70.91 -6.15 16.51
N LYS A 76 71.47 -6.96 15.61
CA LYS A 76 70.78 -7.39 14.38
C LYS A 76 69.54 -8.25 14.68
N LEU A 77 69.61 -9.11 15.70
CA LEU A 77 68.46 -9.87 16.15
C LEU A 77 67.35 -8.94 16.66
N ALA A 78 67.70 -7.90 17.42
CA ALA A 78 66.73 -6.94 17.92
C ALA A 78 66.02 -6.18 16.78
N GLU A 79 66.77 -5.80 15.74
CA GLU A 79 66.19 -5.20 14.52
C GLU A 79 65.26 -6.18 13.79
N ALA A 80 65.72 -7.41 13.53
CA ALA A 80 64.92 -8.44 12.86
C ALA A 80 63.66 -8.81 13.66
N MET A 81 63.76 -8.88 14.99
CA MET A 81 62.61 -9.09 15.87
C MET A 81 61.61 -7.93 15.81
N LYS A 82 62.08 -6.69 15.67
CA LYS A 82 61.19 -5.53 15.55
C LYS A 82 60.40 -5.59 14.26
N GLU A 83 61.04 -5.94 13.15
CA GLU A 83 60.38 -6.13 11.85
C GLU A 83 59.39 -7.29 11.90
N GLU A 84 59.80 -8.44 12.44
CA GLU A 84 58.97 -9.63 12.62
C GLU A 84 57.73 -9.32 13.48
N ASN A 85 57.89 -8.59 14.58
CA ASN A 85 56.76 -8.19 15.44
C ASN A 85 55.80 -7.25 14.71
N ALA A 86 56.30 -6.27 13.96
CA ALA A 86 55.46 -5.37 13.17
C ALA A 86 54.64 -6.14 12.12
N LEU A 87 55.24 -7.18 11.55
CA LEU A 87 54.62 -8.06 10.57
C LEU A 87 53.52 -8.93 11.21
N VAL A 88 53.79 -9.49 12.39
CA VAL A 88 52.81 -10.23 13.20
C VAL A 88 51.66 -9.33 13.65
N GLU A 89 51.92 -8.08 14.05
CA GLU A 89 50.87 -7.12 14.42
C GLU A 89 49.92 -6.84 13.25
N LYS A 90 50.46 -6.66 12.03
CA LYS A 90 49.64 -6.49 10.83
C LYS A 90 48.79 -7.74 10.56
N MET A 91 49.35 -8.93 10.66
CA MET A 91 48.59 -10.17 10.50
C MET A 91 47.47 -10.31 11.55
N ASN A 92 47.78 -10.02 12.81
CA ASN A 92 46.81 -10.07 13.90
C ASN A 92 45.67 -9.06 13.72
N ALA A 93 45.96 -7.86 13.20
CA ALA A 93 44.91 -6.89 12.86
C ALA A 93 43.96 -7.42 11.77
N ALA A 94 44.50 -8.12 10.75
CA ALA A 94 43.68 -8.75 9.71
C ALA A 94 42.86 -9.94 10.28
N ILE A 95 43.46 -10.76 11.14
CA ILE A 95 42.80 -11.87 11.84
C ILE A 95 41.63 -11.35 12.68
N GLN A 96 41.85 -10.34 13.52
CA GLN A 96 40.80 -9.72 14.33
C GLN A 96 39.66 -9.17 13.46
N GLY A 97 40.01 -8.51 12.34
CA GLY A 97 39.02 -8.04 11.37
C GLY A 97 38.15 -9.17 10.83
N TYR A 98 38.74 -10.31 10.44
CA TYR A 98 37.96 -11.47 9.96
C TYR A 98 37.23 -12.23 11.06
N GLN A 99 37.71 -12.21 12.30
CA GLN A 99 36.93 -12.70 13.45
C GLN A 99 35.63 -11.89 13.62
N THR A 100 35.68 -10.57 13.45
CA THR A 100 34.47 -9.73 13.43
C THR A 100 33.56 -10.08 12.27
N VAL A 101 34.09 -10.25 11.05
CA VAL A 101 33.31 -10.67 9.87
C VAL A 101 32.56 -11.97 10.14
N LEU A 102 33.26 -12.98 10.64
CA LEU A 102 32.67 -14.29 10.92
C LEU A 102 31.63 -14.22 12.03
N SER A 103 31.87 -13.44 13.08
CA SER A 103 30.93 -13.21 14.18
C SER A 103 29.62 -12.58 13.69
N GLU A 104 29.70 -11.50 12.91
CA GLU A 104 28.51 -10.84 12.36
C GLU A 104 27.78 -11.73 11.35
N CYS A 105 28.52 -12.47 10.52
CA CYS A 105 27.91 -13.41 9.58
C CYS A 105 27.20 -14.57 10.28
N GLU A 106 27.79 -15.18 11.32
CA GLU A 106 27.17 -16.28 12.06
C GLU A 106 25.96 -15.80 12.88
N LYS A 107 25.98 -14.56 13.41
CA LYS A 107 24.79 -13.93 14.00
C LYS A 107 23.67 -13.80 12.97
N ALA A 108 23.98 -13.30 11.77
CA ALA A 108 23.02 -13.16 10.67
C ALA A 108 22.45 -14.52 10.27
N LYS A 109 23.33 -15.51 10.07
CA LYS A 109 22.99 -16.91 9.74
C LYS A 109 22.06 -17.53 10.78
N THR A 110 22.44 -17.47 12.05
CA THR A 110 21.65 -18.05 13.15
C THR A 110 20.28 -17.39 13.27
N THR A 111 20.22 -16.07 13.03
CA THR A 111 18.96 -15.32 13.03
C THR A 111 18.04 -15.77 11.91
N ILE A 112 18.55 -15.91 10.68
CA ILE A 112 17.73 -16.25 9.51
C ILE A 112 17.39 -17.74 9.40
N SER A 113 18.27 -18.63 9.89
CA SER A 113 18.02 -20.08 9.90
C SER A 113 17.14 -20.52 11.08
N SER A 114 16.80 -19.61 12.00
CA SER A 114 15.99 -19.93 13.16
C SER A 114 14.57 -20.35 12.74
N PRO A 115 13.99 -21.40 13.36
CA PRO A 115 12.59 -21.78 13.09
C PRO A 115 11.59 -20.70 13.51
N LYS A 116 12.02 -19.74 14.33
CA LYS A 116 11.21 -18.58 14.76
C LYS A 116 11.49 -17.32 13.93
N PHE A 117 12.20 -17.45 12.81
CA PHE A 117 12.50 -16.32 11.93
C PHE A 117 11.19 -15.73 11.38
N SER A 118 11.06 -14.41 11.46
CA SER A 118 10.00 -13.64 10.80
C SER A 118 10.61 -12.79 9.70
N LEU A 119 9.91 -12.67 8.58
CA LEU A 119 10.32 -11.83 7.45
C LEU A 119 10.50 -10.36 7.81
N ASP A 120 9.91 -9.88 8.91
CA ASP A 120 10.14 -8.53 9.44
C ASP A 120 11.60 -8.30 9.87
N LYS A 121 12.29 -9.36 10.28
CA LYS A 121 13.70 -9.31 10.70
C LYS A 121 14.68 -9.41 9.52
N LEU A 122 14.18 -9.53 8.29
CA LEU A 122 15.03 -9.66 7.12
C LEU A 122 15.93 -8.42 6.93
N ASP A 123 15.41 -7.24 7.25
CA ASP A 123 16.19 -6.00 7.13
C ASP A 123 17.30 -5.93 8.20
N ASP A 124 17.05 -6.44 9.42
CA ASP A 124 18.08 -6.59 10.46
C ASP A 124 19.18 -7.56 10.02
N VAL A 125 18.81 -8.71 9.43
CA VAL A 125 19.78 -9.69 8.91
C VAL A 125 20.62 -9.07 7.78
N ASN A 126 19.99 -8.30 6.89
CA ASN A 126 20.72 -7.57 5.85
C ASN A 126 21.67 -6.53 6.44
N ALA A 127 21.28 -5.84 7.53
CA ALA A 127 22.14 -4.90 8.22
C ALA A 127 23.38 -5.59 8.82
N MET A 128 23.21 -6.75 9.48
CA MET A 128 24.32 -7.55 9.99
C MET A 128 25.30 -7.97 8.88
N MET A 129 24.78 -8.41 7.72
CA MET A 129 25.61 -8.75 6.57
C MET A 129 26.33 -7.53 5.97
N ASN A 130 25.71 -6.35 5.99
CA ASN A 130 26.35 -5.12 5.57
C ASN A 130 27.48 -4.71 6.52
N GLU A 131 27.31 -4.87 7.83
CA GLU A 131 28.39 -4.64 8.80
C GLU A 131 29.53 -5.65 8.63
N ALA A 132 29.22 -6.93 8.39
CA ALA A 132 30.23 -7.93 8.03
C ALA A 132 31.00 -7.52 6.77
N ALA A 133 30.31 -7.03 5.73
CA ALA A 133 30.95 -6.55 4.50
C ALA A 133 31.86 -5.32 4.73
N LYS A 134 31.45 -4.39 5.59
CA LYS A 134 32.29 -3.25 6.00
C LYS A 134 33.54 -3.71 6.75
N ALA A 135 33.39 -4.58 7.74
CA ALA A 135 34.51 -5.15 8.50
C ALA A 135 35.49 -5.90 7.57
N LYS A 136 34.96 -6.67 6.61
CA LYS A 136 35.76 -7.38 5.60
C LYS A 136 36.54 -6.42 4.71
N LYS A 137 35.91 -5.32 4.27
CA LYS A 137 36.57 -4.29 3.48
C LYS A 137 37.73 -3.67 4.26
N THR A 138 37.52 -3.31 5.52
CA THR A 138 38.58 -2.77 6.40
C THR A 138 39.70 -3.78 6.62
N ALA A 139 39.38 -5.05 6.91
CA ALA A 139 40.39 -6.09 7.09
C ALA A 139 41.25 -6.29 5.82
N ARG A 140 40.63 -6.21 4.63
CA ARG A 140 41.33 -6.31 3.33
C ARG A 140 42.20 -5.12 2.96
N GLN A 141 42.04 -3.96 3.62
CA GLN A 141 42.93 -2.82 3.41
C GLN A 141 44.35 -3.10 3.91
N ASN A 142 44.53 -4.08 4.80
CA ASN A 142 45.83 -4.56 5.23
C ASN A 142 46.46 -5.43 4.14
N THR A 143 46.87 -4.80 3.05
CA THR A 143 47.44 -5.47 1.86
C THR A 143 48.66 -6.30 2.20
N GLU A 144 49.50 -5.82 3.10
CA GLU A 144 50.70 -6.53 3.56
C GLU A 144 50.36 -7.88 4.20
N ALA A 145 49.36 -7.95 5.08
CA ALA A 145 48.92 -9.22 5.67
C ALA A 145 48.52 -10.26 4.60
N PHE A 146 47.86 -9.82 3.53
CA PHE A 146 47.49 -10.71 2.41
C PHE A 146 48.64 -11.04 1.47
N THR A 147 49.69 -10.21 1.41
CA THR A 147 50.95 -10.54 0.73
C THR A 147 51.68 -11.64 1.50
N ILE A 148 51.83 -11.48 2.82
CA ILE A 148 52.47 -12.46 3.71
C ILE A 148 51.74 -13.80 3.69
N LEU A 149 50.40 -13.76 3.69
CA LEU A 149 49.57 -14.96 3.55
C LEU A 149 49.94 -15.80 2.32
N LYS A 150 50.27 -15.15 1.20
CA LYS A 150 50.65 -15.82 -0.06
C LYS A 150 52.11 -16.27 -0.07
N GLU A 151 53.00 -15.43 0.43
CA GLU A 151 54.44 -15.69 0.40
C GLU A 151 54.88 -16.72 1.46
N GLN A 152 54.19 -16.73 2.61
CA GLN A 152 54.55 -17.55 3.76
C GLN A 152 53.31 -18.27 4.33
N PRO A 153 52.73 -19.23 3.60
CA PRO A 153 51.48 -19.90 3.97
C PRO A 153 51.62 -20.85 5.16
N THR A 154 52.83 -21.29 5.50
CA THR A 154 53.11 -22.21 6.61
C THR A 154 53.18 -21.52 7.98
N ARG A 155 53.16 -20.18 8.03
CA ARG A 155 53.17 -19.45 9.29
C ARG A 155 51.86 -19.68 10.06
N PRO A 156 51.89 -19.74 11.40
CA PRO A 156 50.68 -19.89 12.20
C PRO A 156 49.62 -18.82 11.90
N GLN A 157 50.02 -17.55 11.80
CA GLN A 157 49.11 -16.44 11.51
C GLN A 157 48.53 -16.52 10.09
N SER A 158 49.31 -16.98 9.11
CA SER A 158 48.84 -17.19 7.75
C SER A 158 47.77 -18.29 7.68
N GLN A 159 48.01 -19.42 8.37
CA GLN A 159 47.04 -20.51 8.44
C GLN A 159 45.74 -20.09 9.14
N GLU A 160 45.86 -19.34 10.25
CA GLU A 160 44.69 -18.81 10.95
C GLU A 160 43.90 -17.82 10.09
N LEU A 161 44.59 -16.87 9.45
CA LEU A 161 43.95 -15.90 8.56
C LEU A 161 43.26 -16.61 7.38
N GLN A 162 43.91 -17.58 6.74
CA GLN A 162 43.33 -18.36 5.64
C GLN A 162 42.04 -19.06 6.09
N LYS A 163 42.08 -19.76 7.23
CA LYS A 163 40.93 -20.45 7.80
C LYS A 163 39.76 -19.49 8.04
N LEU A 164 40.03 -18.30 8.58
CA LEU A 164 39.00 -17.30 8.83
C LEU A 164 38.43 -16.69 7.54
N VAL A 165 39.27 -16.46 6.53
CA VAL A 165 38.85 -16.01 5.20
C VAL A 165 37.89 -17.03 4.57
N ASP A 166 38.25 -18.31 4.60
CA ASP A 166 37.46 -19.39 4.01
C ASP A 166 36.15 -19.61 4.76
N SER A 167 36.21 -19.65 6.10
CA SER A 167 35.01 -19.77 6.95
C SER A 167 34.06 -18.60 6.75
N SER A 168 34.59 -17.37 6.62
CA SER A 168 33.76 -16.18 6.35
C SER A 168 33.10 -16.26 4.99
N ALA A 169 33.84 -16.69 3.95
CA ALA A 169 33.27 -16.86 2.60
C ALA A 169 32.16 -17.92 2.56
N GLN A 170 32.36 -19.04 3.26
CA GLN A 170 31.34 -20.08 3.38
C GLN A 170 30.09 -19.57 4.10
N CYS A 171 30.27 -18.88 5.23
CA CYS A 171 29.16 -18.29 5.97
C CYS A 171 28.40 -17.27 5.09
N GLU A 172 29.11 -16.37 4.40
CA GLU A 172 28.50 -15.38 3.51
C GLU A 172 27.67 -16.04 2.40
N GLY A 173 28.19 -17.11 1.79
CA GLY A 173 27.47 -17.87 0.77
C GLY A 173 26.17 -18.47 1.30
N GLN A 174 26.23 -19.16 2.43
CA GLN A 174 25.05 -19.78 3.07
C GLN A 174 24.02 -18.72 3.50
N THR A 175 24.45 -17.68 4.20
CA THR A 175 23.56 -16.61 4.66
C THR A 175 22.93 -15.86 3.49
N SER A 176 23.67 -15.61 2.41
CA SER A 176 23.14 -14.98 1.20
C SER A 176 22.04 -15.82 0.54
N GLU A 177 22.16 -17.15 0.55
CA GLU A 177 21.13 -18.04 0.02
C GLU A 177 19.83 -17.97 0.85
N TYR A 178 19.95 -17.97 2.18
CA TYR A 178 18.81 -17.76 3.07
C TYR A 178 18.15 -16.39 2.83
N ILE A 179 18.94 -15.32 2.71
CA ILE A 179 18.44 -13.97 2.44
C ILE A 179 17.70 -13.92 1.11
N ARG A 180 18.25 -14.52 0.05
CA ARG A 180 17.59 -14.56 -1.27
C ARG A 180 16.25 -15.27 -1.22
N THR A 181 16.19 -16.41 -0.52
CA THR A 181 14.96 -17.19 -0.35
C THR A 181 13.93 -16.41 0.46
N ALA A 182 14.32 -15.83 1.59
CA ALA A 182 13.43 -15.00 2.42
C ALA A 182 12.94 -13.75 1.65
N THR A 183 13.82 -13.10 0.89
CA THR A 183 13.45 -11.94 0.05
C THR A 183 12.44 -12.33 -1.02
N LYS A 184 12.64 -13.47 -1.69
CA LYS A 184 11.70 -13.97 -2.70
C LYS A 184 10.34 -14.28 -2.07
N ASN A 185 10.34 -14.91 -0.89
CA ASN A 185 9.12 -15.21 -0.15
C ASN A 185 8.39 -13.93 0.29
N ARG A 186 9.12 -12.93 0.81
CA ARG A 186 8.56 -11.62 1.17
C ARG A 186 7.88 -10.96 -0.02
N ARG A 187 8.56 -10.87 -1.16
CA ARG A 187 8.01 -10.27 -2.39
C ARG A 187 6.77 -11.02 -2.90
N ALA A 188 6.76 -12.34 -2.82
CA ALA A 188 5.61 -13.13 -3.25
C ALA A 188 4.39 -12.85 -2.35
N LEU A 189 4.58 -12.79 -1.03
CA LEU A 189 3.53 -12.48 -0.07
C LEU A 189 3.05 -11.03 -0.18
N GLU A 190 3.96 -10.08 -0.36
CA GLU A 190 3.61 -8.67 -0.61
C GLU A 190 2.76 -8.53 -1.88
N LYS A 191 3.14 -9.24 -2.95
CA LYS A 191 2.36 -9.27 -4.19
C LYS A 191 0.96 -9.86 -3.97
N ASP A 192 0.85 -11.00 -3.26
CA ASP A 192 -0.45 -11.59 -2.93
C ASP A 192 -1.33 -10.57 -2.16
N ILE A 193 -0.74 -9.80 -1.24
CA ILE A 193 -1.45 -8.73 -0.52
C ILE A 193 -1.84 -7.58 -1.44
N GLU A 194 -0.96 -7.14 -2.35
CA GLU A 194 -1.24 -6.07 -3.30
C GLU A 194 -2.35 -6.43 -4.29
N ASP A 195 -2.39 -7.67 -4.77
CA ASP A 195 -3.47 -8.19 -5.62
C ASP A 195 -4.80 -8.22 -4.84
N GLY A 196 -4.75 -8.60 -3.55
CA GLY A 196 -5.88 -8.49 -2.62
C GLY A 196 -6.35 -7.04 -2.41
N VAL A 197 -5.41 -6.10 -2.24
CA VAL A 197 -5.67 -4.66 -2.12
C VAL A 197 -6.34 -4.12 -3.40
N ALA A 198 -5.86 -4.50 -4.58
CA ALA A 198 -6.47 -4.11 -5.85
C ALA A 198 -7.92 -4.61 -5.95
N THR A 199 -8.18 -5.86 -5.52
CA THR A 199 -9.53 -6.42 -5.47
C THR A 199 -10.42 -5.68 -4.47
N LEU A 200 -9.89 -5.29 -3.30
CA LEU A 200 -10.63 -4.46 -2.32
C LEU A 200 -10.90 -3.05 -2.83
N ARG A 201 -9.98 -2.44 -3.59
CA ARG A 201 -10.23 -1.14 -4.25
C ARG A 201 -11.38 -1.23 -5.25
N ALA A 202 -11.39 -2.27 -6.09
CA ALA A 202 -12.52 -2.50 -6.99
C ALA A 202 -13.85 -2.74 -6.22
N ALA A 203 -13.79 -3.45 -5.08
CA ALA A 203 -14.94 -3.62 -4.20
C ALA A 203 -15.43 -2.28 -3.60
N GLN A 204 -14.51 -1.42 -3.20
CA GLN A 204 -14.79 -0.07 -2.70
C GLN A 204 -15.47 0.78 -3.78
N GLU A 205 -14.90 0.84 -4.99
CA GLU A 205 -15.44 1.61 -6.11
C GLU A 205 -16.84 1.14 -6.50
N ALA A 206 -17.08 -0.17 -6.55
CA ALA A 206 -18.40 -0.73 -6.79
C ALA A 206 -19.41 -0.34 -5.70
N CYS A 207 -18.96 -0.30 -4.43
CA CYS A 207 -19.80 0.16 -3.32
C CYS A 207 -20.13 1.65 -3.42
N GLU A 208 -19.15 2.49 -3.76
CA GLU A 208 -19.36 3.93 -3.92
C GLU A 208 -20.27 4.23 -5.12
N SER A 209 -20.17 3.46 -6.19
CA SER A 209 -21.10 3.52 -7.33
C SER A 209 -22.52 3.17 -6.89
N ALA A 210 -22.71 2.06 -6.16
CA ALA A 210 -24.00 1.68 -5.60
C ALA A 210 -24.58 2.77 -4.69
N LYS A 211 -23.73 3.38 -3.84
CA LYS A 211 -24.12 4.48 -2.96
C LYS A 211 -24.63 5.69 -3.74
N LYS A 212 -23.93 6.09 -4.80
CA LYS A 212 -24.33 7.22 -5.67
C LYS A 212 -25.66 6.95 -6.36
N LEU A 213 -25.88 5.72 -6.84
CA LEU A 213 -27.15 5.31 -7.47
C LEU A 213 -28.29 5.21 -6.45
N SER A 214 -27.98 4.94 -5.18
CA SER A 214 -28.97 4.81 -4.10
C SER A 214 -29.34 6.12 -3.39
N ASN A 215 -29.01 7.28 -3.97
CA ASN A 215 -29.39 8.59 -3.40
C ASN A 215 -30.89 8.90 -3.59
N ARG A 216 -31.44 8.53 -4.76
CA ARG A 216 -32.86 8.64 -5.08
C ARG A 216 -33.16 7.79 -6.31
N PHE A 217 -34.17 6.94 -6.22
CA PHE A 217 -34.61 6.14 -7.37
C PHE A 217 -35.69 6.89 -8.15
N VAL A 218 -35.54 6.95 -9.47
CA VAL A 218 -36.52 7.56 -10.39
C VAL A 218 -37.15 6.49 -11.28
N ALA A 219 -36.39 5.44 -11.60
CA ALA A 219 -36.88 4.27 -12.31
C ALA A 219 -36.51 2.96 -11.57
N GLU A 220 -37.27 1.90 -11.85
CA GLU A 220 -36.99 0.57 -11.30
C GLU A 220 -35.63 0.01 -11.79
N ALA A 221 -35.20 0.43 -12.98
CA ALA A 221 -33.87 0.13 -13.51
C ALA A 221 -32.72 0.69 -12.63
N ASP A 222 -32.94 1.80 -11.92
CA ASP A 222 -31.94 2.40 -11.03
C ASP A 222 -31.71 1.53 -9.78
N ILE A 223 -32.79 0.93 -9.28
CA ILE A 223 -32.75 -0.03 -8.16
C ILE A 223 -31.93 -1.25 -8.57
N SER A 224 -32.22 -1.84 -9.73
CA SER A 224 -31.49 -3.01 -10.23
C SER A 224 -30.01 -2.71 -10.45
N LYS A 225 -29.65 -1.52 -10.97
CA LYS A 225 -28.24 -1.11 -11.15
C LYS A 225 -27.52 -0.90 -9.82
N ALA A 226 -28.19 -0.30 -8.83
CA ALA A 226 -27.64 -0.10 -7.49
C ALA A 226 -27.42 -1.44 -6.76
N GLU A 227 -28.40 -2.35 -6.82
CA GLU A 227 -28.29 -3.70 -6.25
C GLU A 227 -27.20 -4.53 -6.94
N ALA A 228 -27.10 -4.46 -8.27
CA ALA A 228 -26.03 -5.14 -9.02
C ALA A 228 -24.62 -4.63 -8.62
N SER A 229 -24.46 -3.31 -8.48
CA SER A 229 -23.19 -2.70 -8.05
C SER A 229 -22.84 -3.08 -6.61
N TYR A 230 -23.83 -3.11 -5.72
CA TYR A 230 -23.66 -3.55 -4.33
C TYR A 230 -23.27 -5.03 -4.25
N ASN A 231 -23.95 -5.90 -4.99
CA ASN A 231 -23.65 -7.33 -5.03
C ASN A 231 -22.26 -7.61 -5.61
N ASN A 232 -21.84 -6.85 -6.63
CA ASN A 232 -20.47 -6.94 -7.15
C ASN A 232 -19.43 -6.57 -6.09
N SER A 233 -19.65 -5.48 -5.32
CA SER A 233 -18.80 -5.13 -4.18
C SER A 233 -18.72 -6.25 -3.14
N ALA A 234 -19.86 -6.85 -2.78
CA ALA A 234 -19.92 -7.95 -1.82
C ALA A 234 -19.19 -9.20 -2.33
N ALA A 235 -19.33 -9.53 -3.61
CA ALA A 235 -18.65 -10.65 -4.24
C ALA A 235 -17.12 -10.45 -4.27
N LEU A 236 -16.63 -9.27 -4.66
CA LEU A 236 -15.21 -8.94 -4.68
C LEU A 236 -14.59 -8.98 -3.28
N LYS A 237 -15.27 -8.39 -2.28
CA LYS A 237 -14.87 -8.51 -0.87
C LYS A 237 -14.85 -9.97 -0.41
N GLY A 238 -15.87 -10.74 -0.79
CA GLY A 238 -15.97 -12.17 -0.49
C GLY A 238 -14.78 -12.98 -1.02
N LYS A 239 -14.32 -12.71 -2.24
CA LYS A 239 -13.11 -13.35 -2.82
C LYS A 239 -11.89 -13.15 -1.94
N VAL A 240 -11.72 -11.94 -1.42
CA VAL A 240 -10.58 -11.57 -0.55
C VAL A 240 -10.71 -12.18 0.84
N THR A 241 -11.90 -12.13 1.45
CA THR A 241 -12.10 -12.67 2.81
C THR A 241 -12.09 -14.19 2.86
N ASN A 242 -12.41 -14.86 1.76
CA ASN A 242 -12.39 -16.31 1.66
C ASN A 242 -10.99 -16.87 1.40
N ASP A 243 -10.03 -16.03 1.01
CA ASP A 243 -8.62 -16.42 0.93
C ASP A 243 -8.00 -16.45 2.33
N ALA A 244 -8.10 -17.62 2.97
CA ALA A 244 -7.58 -17.85 4.32
C ALA A 244 -6.06 -17.61 4.41
N LYS A 245 -5.31 -17.88 3.33
CA LYS A 245 -3.86 -17.70 3.30
C LYS A 245 -3.54 -16.21 3.31
N LEU A 246 -4.16 -15.43 2.43
CA LEU A 246 -4.00 -13.97 2.37
C LEU A 246 -4.35 -13.31 3.72
N ILE A 247 -5.48 -13.67 4.32
CA ILE A 247 -5.89 -13.12 5.63
C ILE A 247 -4.91 -13.50 6.74
N ALA A 248 -4.40 -14.74 6.74
CA ALA A 248 -3.37 -15.16 7.70
C ALA A 248 -2.07 -14.37 7.51
N THR A 249 -1.62 -14.16 6.27
CA THR A 249 -0.42 -13.38 5.95
C THR A 249 -0.57 -11.92 6.41
N VAL A 250 -1.69 -11.26 6.13
CA VAL A 250 -1.95 -9.88 6.58
C VAL A 250 -1.92 -9.77 8.11
N LYS A 251 -2.46 -10.76 8.83
CA LYS A 251 -2.43 -10.81 10.30
C LYS A 251 -1.05 -11.09 10.86
N GLN A 252 -0.27 -11.91 10.17
CA GLN A 252 1.09 -12.26 10.57
C GLN A 252 2.04 -11.08 10.41
N TYR A 253 1.83 -10.24 9.39
CA TYR A 253 2.69 -9.10 9.07
C TYR A 253 1.93 -7.77 9.09
N PRO A 254 1.43 -7.30 10.26
CA PRO A 254 0.63 -6.08 10.35
C PRO A 254 1.44 -4.79 10.15
N SER A 255 2.75 -4.87 10.34
CA SER A 255 3.70 -3.76 10.14
C SER A 255 3.95 -3.43 8.67
N TRP A 256 3.66 -4.37 7.75
CA TRP A 256 3.88 -4.14 6.33
C TRP A 256 2.93 -3.07 5.79
N SER A 257 3.46 -2.21 4.92
CA SER A 257 2.68 -1.13 4.29
C SER A 257 1.47 -1.68 3.54
N SER A 258 1.66 -2.77 2.79
CA SER A 258 0.61 -3.47 2.04
C SER A 258 -0.48 -4.03 2.97
N SER A 259 -0.11 -4.70 4.06
CA SER A 259 -1.04 -5.22 5.08
C SER A 259 -1.85 -4.11 5.77
N ASN A 260 -1.22 -2.97 6.05
CA ASN A 260 -1.89 -1.82 6.63
C ASN A 260 -2.91 -1.21 5.66
N GLN A 261 -2.53 -1.03 4.39
CA GLN A 261 -3.44 -0.58 3.34
C GLN A 261 -4.62 -1.54 3.16
N PHE A 262 -4.35 -2.85 3.14
CA PHE A 262 -5.37 -3.89 3.08
C PHE A 262 -6.39 -3.76 4.21
N SER A 263 -5.93 -3.66 5.46
CA SER A 263 -6.79 -3.57 6.63
C SER A 263 -7.64 -2.30 6.63
N LYS A 264 -7.07 -1.17 6.20
CA LYS A 264 -7.80 0.10 6.06
C LYS A 264 -8.90 0.02 4.99
N LEU A 265 -8.57 -0.51 3.81
CA LEU A 265 -9.54 -0.68 2.73
C LEU A 265 -10.65 -1.65 3.13
N MET A 266 -10.29 -2.76 3.77
CA MET A 266 -11.24 -3.76 4.24
C MET A 266 -12.31 -3.14 5.17
N ASN A 267 -11.89 -2.33 6.14
CA ASN A 267 -12.79 -1.62 7.05
C ASN A 267 -13.62 -0.55 6.34
N SER A 268 -13.01 0.20 5.42
CA SER A 268 -13.70 1.22 4.62
C SER A 268 -14.79 0.62 3.74
N THR A 269 -14.50 -0.49 3.07
CA THR A 269 -15.45 -1.22 2.22
C THR A 269 -16.58 -1.81 3.04
N GLU A 270 -16.29 -2.35 4.23
CA GLU A 270 -17.36 -2.83 5.12
C GLU A 270 -18.28 -1.70 5.60
N SER A 271 -17.72 -0.55 5.98
CA SER A 271 -18.49 0.62 6.36
C SER A 271 -19.36 1.12 5.20
N CYS A 272 -18.78 1.23 4.00
CA CYS A 272 -19.50 1.60 2.79
C CYS A 272 -20.66 0.63 2.51
N GLN A 273 -20.42 -0.68 2.59
CA GLN A 273 -21.44 -1.70 2.33
C GLN A 273 -22.60 -1.62 3.33
N LYS A 274 -22.30 -1.43 4.62
CA LYS A 274 -23.34 -1.26 5.66
C LYS A 274 -24.20 -0.03 5.39
N SER A 275 -23.58 1.12 5.11
CA SER A 275 -24.28 2.36 4.80
C SER A 275 -25.12 2.25 3.52
N THR A 276 -24.57 1.66 2.48
CA THR A 276 -25.22 1.55 1.16
C THR A 276 -26.41 0.59 1.20
N ALA A 277 -26.29 -0.55 1.88
CA ALA A 277 -27.39 -1.49 2.05
C ALA A 277 -28.59 -0.83 2.77
N ALA A 278 -28.32 -0.02 3.80
CA ALA A 278 -29.36 0.74 4.49
C ALA A 278 -30.01 1.79 3.58
N SER A 279 -29.21 2.49 2.76
CA SER A 279 -29.71 3.49 1.80
C SER A 279 -30.60 2.86 0.74
N ILE A 280 -30.15 1.76 0.10
CA ILE A 280 -30.92 1.03 -0.91
C ILE A 280 -32.26 0.58 -0.32
N LYS A 281 -32.25 -0.01 0.89
CA LYS A 281 -33.48 -0.47 1.56
C LYS A 281 -34.46 0.69 1.81
N LYS A 282 -33.96 1.83 2.30
CA LYS A 282 -34.77 3.01 2.60
C LYS A 282 -35.37 3.63 1.33
N GLU A 283 -34.54 3.91 0.34
CA GLU A 283 -34.98 4.57 -0.91
C GLU A 283 -35.88 3.66 -1.75
N LYS A 284 -35.67 2.34 -1.72
CA LYS A 284 -36.57 1.38 -2.38
C LYS A 284 -37.97 1.40 -1.76
N ALA A 285 -38.07 1.50 -0.44
CA ALA A 285 -39.36 1.64 0.25
C ALA A 285 -40.04 2.97 -0.10
N ALA A 286 -39.28 4.07 -0.14
CA ALA A 286 -39.79 5.38 -0.54
C ALA A 286 -40.30 5.39 -2.00
N PHE A 287 -39.54 4.82 -2.93
CA PHE A 287 -39.94 4.70 -4.34
C PHE A 287 -41.23 3.86 -4.51
N ALA A 288 -41.33 2.73 -3.80
CA ALA A 288 -42.54 1.90 -3.84
C ALA A 288 -43.77 2.63 -3.28
N GLN A 289 -43.60 3.45 -2.24
CA GLN A 289 -44.66 4.29 -1.70
C GLN A 289 -45.07 5.38 -2.68
N GLN A 290 -44.10 6.03 -3.34
CA GLN A 290 -44.35 7.05 -4.36
C GLN A 290 -45.13 6.46 -5.55
N GLN A 291 -44.72 5.31 -6.09
CA GLN A 291 -45.48 4.64 -7.16
C GLN A 291 -46.92 4.31 -6.75
N ARG A 292 -47.16 3.90 -5.51
CA ARG A 292 -48.52 3.63 -5.01
C ARG A 292 -49.36 4.90 -4.96
N GLN A 293 -48.78 6.01 -4.50
CA GLN A 293 -49.43 7.31 -4.48
C GLN A 293 -49.73 7.81 -5.89
N ASP A 294 -48.78 7.69 -6.82
CA ASP A 294 -48.96 8.10 -8.22
C ASP A 294 -50.06 7.29 -8.90
N LYS A 295 -50.11 5.96 -8.66
CA LYS A 295 -51.21 5.11 -9.15
C LYS A 295 -52.56 5.49 -8.56
N GLN A 296 -52.63 5.78 -7.26
CA GLN A 296 -53.87 6.23 -6.60
C GLN A 296 -54.32 7.59 -7.12
N ASN A 297 -53.39 8.53 -7.32
CA ASN A 297 -53.69 9.85 -7.86
C ASN A 297 -54.14 9.76 -9.33
N ALA A 298 -53.47 8.95 -10.15
CA ALA A 298 -53.88 8.70 -11.53
C ALA A 298 -55.27 8.03 -11.60
N ALA A 299 -55.56 7.05 -10.73
CA ALA A 299 -56.88 6.44 -10.64
C ALA A 299 -57.96 7.47 -10.24
N ARG A 300 -57.67 8.31 -9.24
CA ARG A 300 -58.58 9.40 -8.81
C ARG A 300 -58.80 10.42 -9.93
N GLN A 301 -57.76 10.80 -10.67
CA GLN A 301 -57.88 11.71 -11.80
C GLN A 301 -58.70 11.10 -12.94
N ALA A 302 -58.49 9.82 -13.25
CA ALA A 302 -59.29 9.11 -14.25
C ALA A 302 -60.76 8.98 -13.82
N GLU A 303 -61.03 8.80 -12.54
CA GLU A 303 -62.41 8.78 -12.00
C GLU A 303 -63.08 10.16 -12.10
N LEU A 304 -62.38 11.23 -11.71
CA LEU A 304 -62.85 12.61 -11.87
C LEU A 304 -63.07 12.97 -13.34
N GLU A 305 -62.23 12.48 -14.26
CA GLU A 305 -62.39 12.70 -15.69
C GLU A 305 -63.61 11.96 -16.25
N LYS A 306 -63.84 10.70 -15.83
CA LYS A 306 -65.07 9.96 -16.16
C LYS A 306 -66.31 10.66 -15.62
N GLU A 307 -66.24 11.20 -14.41
CA GLU A 307 -67.35 11.95 -13.82
C GLU A 307 -67.63 13.25 -14.61
N ARG A 308 -66.57 13.98 -15.01
CA ARG A 308 -66.70 15.15 -15.89
C ARG A 308 -67.32 14.80 -17.24
N GLN A 309 -66.91 13.68 -17.85
CA GLN A 309 -67.50 13.19 -19.10
C GLN A 309 -68.98 12.86 -18.93
N ARG A 310 -69.35 12.16 -17.85
CA ARG A 310 -70.77 11.87 -17.54
C ARG A 310 -71.60 13.12 -17.35
N LEU A 311 -71.09 14.11 -16.62
CA LEU A 311 -71.79 15.38 -16.42
C LEU A 311 -71.93 16.17 -17.74
N ALA A 312 -70.91 16.13 -18.61
CA ALA A 312 -70.97 16.74 -19.94
C ALA A 312 -71.98 16.03 -20.85
N GLU A 313 -72.01 14.69 -20.84
CA GLU A 313 -73.01 13.88 -21.56
C GLU A 313 -74.43 14.14 -21.05
N GLU A 314 -74.62 14.21 -19.73
CA GLU A 314 -75.92 14.51 -19.13
C GLU A 314 -76.38 15.94 -19.48
N LYS A 315 -75.47 16.91 -19.45
CA LYS A 315 -75.74 18.30 -19.85
C LYS A 315 -76.11 18.37 -21.33
N ALA A 316 -75.36 17.71 -22.21
CA ALA A 316 -75.65 17.64 -23.64
C ALA A 316 -77.01 16.96 -23.91
N ARG A 317 -77.38 15.93 -23.13
CA ARG A 317 -78.69 15.29 -23.23
C ARG A 317 -79.81 16.24 -22.83
N LYS A 318 -79.65 17.01 -21.73
CA LYS A 318 -80.63 18.01 -21.29
C LYS A 318 -80.79 19.14 -22.32
N GLU A 319 -79.68 19.65 -22.84
CA GLU A 319 -79.69 20.67 -23.90
C GLU A 319 -80.35 20.15 -25.19
N ALA A 320 -80.09 18.90 -25.58
CA ALA A 320 -80.75 18.28 -26.73
C ALA A 320 -82.26 18.08 -26.51
N GLU A 321 -82.69 17.68 -25.31
CA GLU A 321 -84.10 17.57 -24.96
C GLU A 321 -84.80 18.94 -24.97
N GLU A 322 -84.14 19.98 -24.46
CA GLU A 322 -84.64 21.36 -24.50
C GLU A 322 -84.72 21.89 -25.94
N ALA A 323 -83.70 21.65 -26.77
CA ALA A 323 -83.71 22.00 -28.19
C ALA A 323 -84.84 21.28 -28.95
N GLN A 324 -85.12 20.01 -28.62
CA GLN A 324 -86.27 19.28 -29.18
C GLN A 324 -87.61 19.88 -28.75
N LYS A 325 -87.76 20.29 -27.49
CA LYS A 325 -88.96 20.99 -26.99
C LYS A 325 -89.17 22.31 -27.73
N ILE A 326 -88.11 23.12 -27.90
CA ILE A 326 -88.16 24.38 -28.65
C ILE A 326 -88.52 24.13 -30.13
N ALA A 327 -87.93 23.10 -30.76
CA ALA A 327 -88.23 22.76 -32.14
C ALA A 327 -89.69 22.26 -32.32
N ALA A 328 -90.20 21.49 -31.36
CA ALA A 328 -91.59 21.04 -31.34
C ALA A 328 -92.56 22.21 -31.15
N GLN A 329 -92.24 23.17 -30.27
CA GLN A 329 -93.01 24.42 -30.13
C GLN A 329 -93.03 25.22 -31.43
N LYS A 330 -91.88 25.43 -32.07
CA LYS A 330 -91.80 26.13 -33.36
C LYS A 330 -92.59 25.44 -34.47
N LYS A 331 -92.55 24.10 -34.53
CA LYS A 331 -93.36 23.33 -35.50
C LYS A 331 -94.86 23.47 -35.20
N ALA A 332 -95.27 23.41 -33.94
CA ALA A 332 -96.66 23.61 -33.56
C ALA A 332 -97.16 25.04 -33.89
N GLU A 333 -96.31 26.04 -33.69
CA GLU A 333 -96.58 27.43 -34.06
C GLU A 333 -96.67 27.62 -35.59
N GLU A 334 -95.76 27.01 -36.36
CA GLU A 334 -95.80 27.03 -37.83
C GLU A 334 -97.03 26.30 -38.39
N GLU A 335 -97.42 25.19 -37.78
CA GLU A 335 -98.62 24.43 -38.15
C GLU A 335 -99.90 25.19 -37.78
N ALA A 336 -99.91 25.92 -36.67
CA ALA A 336 -100.97 26.86 -36.32
C ALA A 336 -101.05 28.01 -37.34
N ARG A 337 -99.91 28.56 -37.78
CA ARG A 337 -99.86 29.57 -38.84
C ARG A 337 -100.39 29.04 -40.18
N ARG A 338 -100.02 27.81 -40.57
CA ARG A 338 -100.58 27.16 -41.79
C ARG A 338 -102.08 26.91 -41.70
N LYS A 339 -102.61 26.57 -40.51
CA LYS A 339 -104.06 26.44 -40.31
C LYS A 339 -104.77 27.78 -40.42
N ALA A 340 -104.24 28.84 -39.83
CA ALA A 340 -104.77 30.19 -39.99
C ALA A 340 -104.72 30.68 -41.45
N GLU A 341 -103.64 30.38 -42.18
CA GLU A 341 -103.50 30.75 -43.60
C GLU A 341 -104.39 29.91 -44.54
N ALA A 342 -104.65 28.64 -44.19
CA ALA A 342 -105.59 27.78 -44.91
C ALA A 342 -107.06 28.15 -44.63
N GLU A 343 -107.37 28.63 -43.43
CA GLU A 343 -108.69 29.16 -43.04
C GLU A 343 -108.97 30.50 -43.74
N ALA A 344 -107.97 31.38 -43.85
CA ALA A 344 -108.06 32.59 -44.67
C ALA A 344 -108.29 32.31 -46.17
N ARG A 345 -107.74 31.20 -46.70
CA ARG A 345 -108.01 30.76 -48.10
C ARG A 345 -109.35 30.06 -48.31
N ARG A 346 -109.98 29.51 -47.27
CA ARG A 346 -111.31 28.88 -47.34
C ARG A 346 -112.47 29.86 -47.24
N ALA A 347 -112.23 31.08 -46.76
CA ALA A 347 -113.25 32.13 -46.65
C ALA A 347 -113.46 32.95 -47.94
N ALA A 348 -112.74 32.68 -49.04
CA ALA A 348 -112.71 33.52 -50.24
C ALA A 348 -113.39 32.92 -51.50
N THR A 349 -114.28 31.92 -51.38
CA THR A 349 -115.03 31.37 -52.54
C THR A 349 -116.47 30.97 -52.18
N LEU A 350 -117.40 31.93 -52.25
CA LEU A 350 -118.71 31.90 -52.92
C LEU A 350 -119.60 33.01 -52.34
N SER A 351 -120.02 33.92 -53.22
CA SER A 351 -120.90 35.06 -52.97
C SER A 351 -122.37 34.67 -53.04
N ASP A 352 -123.22 35.34 -52.25
CA ASP A 352 -124.32 36.18 -52.78
C ASP A 352 -124.78 37.21 -51.72
N VAL A 353 -124.92 38.45 -52.18
CA VAL A 353 -125.17 39.77 -51.53
C VAL A 353 -126.66 40.14 -51.78
N PRO A 354 -127.44 40.88 -50.94
CA PRO A 354 -127.50 42.38 -50.87
C PRO A 354 -127.98 42.98 -49.51
N ASP A 355 -128.02 44.27 -49.19
CA ASP A 355 -127.75 45.59 -49.80
C ASP A 355 -127.66 46.64 -48.67
N ASP A 356 -127.03 47.79 -48.97
CA ASP A 356 -127.21 49.14 -48.40
C ASP A 356 -126.81 49.42 -46.93
N VAL A 357 -125.93 50.41 -46.67
CA VAL A 357 -126.22 51.86 -46.60
C VAL A 357 -124.89 52.66 -46.52
N GLU A 358 -124.89 53.80 -47.20
CA GLU A 358 -123.90 54.89 -47.27
C GLU A 358 -123.49 55.51 -45.90
N PHE A 359 -122.22 55.95 -45.76
CA PHE A 359 -121.76 57.35 -45.48
C PHE A 359 -120.32 57.40 -44.91
N ASN A 360 -119.53 58.33 -45.48
CA ASN A 360 -118.53 59.28 -44.92
C ASN A 360 -118.07 59.17 -43.46
N ASP A 361 -116.99 59.77 -42.99
CA ASP A 361 -115.79 60.46 -43.49
C ASP A 361 -114.90 60.50 -42.21
N ASP A 362 -113.59 60.58 -42.42
CA ASP A 362 -112.61 61.35 -41.63
C ASP A 362 -112.50 61.27 -40.08
N GLU A 363 -111.24 61.46 -39.68
CA GLU A 363 -110.83 62.34 -38.57
C GLU A 363 -110.44 61.68 -37.22
N PHE A 364 -109.13 61.80 -36.95
CA PHE A 364 -108.44 62.05 -35.67
C PHE A 364 -108.85 61.19 -34.45
N GLY A 365 -107.94 60.44 -33.84
CA GLY A 365 -106.81 60.99 -33.11
C GLY A 365 -107.22 61.16 -31.65
N ASP A 366 -106.63 60.36 -30.75
CA ASP A 366 -106.44 60.82 -29.38
C ASP A 366 -105.13 60.27 -28.83
N PHE A 367 -104.32 61.23 -28.43
CA PHE A 367 -103.09 61.12 -27.68
C PHE A 367 -103.47 61.01 -26.20
N GLY A 368 -102.70 60.25 -25.47
CA GLY A 368 -102.72 60.25 -24.02
C GLY A 368 -101.34 59.88 -23.52
N ASP A 369 -100.43 60.86 -23.58
CA ASP A 369 -99.17 60.92 -22.85
C ASP A 369 -99.42 60.71 -21.34
N ASP A 370 -98.49 60.22 -20.53
CA ASP A 370 -97.26 60.84 -20.02
C ASP A 370 -96.66 59.77 -19.05
N ASP A 371 -95.38 59.66 -18.69
CA ASP A 371 -94.23 60.52 -18.87
C ASP A 371 -92.95 59.70 -18.53
N ASP A 372 -91.86 60.17 -19.12
CA ASP A 372 -90.45 60.11 -18.72
C ASP A 372 -90.04 59.28 -17.48
N ASP A 373 -89.06 58.38 -17.67
CA ASP A 373 -87.75 58.70 -17.07
C ASP A 373 -86.55 58.14 -17.87
N ARG A 374 -85.53 58.97 -17.91
CA ARG A 374 -84.44 58.99 -18.88
C ARG A 374 -83.22 58.18 -18.42
N GLY A 375 -82.48 57.67 -19.41
CA GLY A 375 -81.03 57.87 -19.44
C GLY A 375 -80.15 56.62 -19.44
N GLY A 376 -79.18 56.60 -20.36
CA GLY A 376 -77.88 55.95 -20.12
C GLY A 376 -77.31 55.11 -21.26
N TRP A 377 -76.73 55.77 -22.27
CA TRP A 377 -75.67 55.19 -23.10
C TRP A 377 -74.34 55.07 -22.31
N THR A 378 -73.45 54.15 -22.74
CA THR A 378 -72.06 53.88 -22.28
C THR A 378 -71.94 53.11 -20.96
N GLU A 379 -71.06 52.11 -20.73
CA GLU A 379 -69.66 51.83 -21.09
C GLU A 379 -69.48 50.27 -21.22
N LEU A 380 -68.70 49.64 -22.10
CA LEU A 380 -67.25 49.67 -22.33
C LEU A 380 -66.40 49.30 -21.09
N VAL A 381 -65.56 48.27 -21.27
CA VAL A 381 -64.25 47.99 -20.62
C VAL A 381 -64.16 46.80 -19.63
N LYS A 382 -63.31 45.84 -20.06
CA LYS A 382 -62.40 44.90 -19.35
C LYS A 382 -62.92 43.81 -18.44
#